data_AF-A0A529MBW5-F1
#
_entry.id   AF-A0A529MBW5-F1
#
_cell.length_a   1.000
_cell.length_b   1.000
_cell.length_c   1.000
_cell.angle_alpha   90.00
_cell.angle_beta   90.00
_cell.angle_gamma   90.00
#
_symmetry.space_group_name_H-M   'P 1'
#
loop_
_entity.id
_entity.type
_entity.pdbx_description
1 polymer ?
#
loop_
_entity_poly.entity_id
_entity_poly.type
_entity_poly.pdbx_seq_one_letter_code
_entity_poly.pdbx_strand_id
1 'polypeptide(L)'
;MPKFRFEFIEGMSQPAIFADMADRDEAVREAKRTAKEAMLDGIVEGVDPTSWVTKVYDEAGYLVATLGFQDLVSAPKDTEELKETEEPGVLRSG
;
A
#
# COMPACT_ATOMS: atom_id res chain seq x y z
N MET A 1 10.94 17.18 -2.75
CA MET A 1 10.31 15.88 -3.05
C MET A 1 9.80 15.37 -1.73
N PRO A 2 8.48 15.16 -1.55
CA PRO A 2 7.92 14.58 -0.33
C PRO A 2 8.50 13.19 -0.04
N LYS A 3 8.69 12.91 1.24
CA LYS A 3 9.17 11.62 1.73
C LYS A 3 7.99 10.69 1.98
N PHE A 4 8.03 9.49 1.42
CA PHE A 4 7.04 8.45 1.63
C PHE A 4 7.64 7.28 2.40
N ARG A 5 6.78 6.62 3.17
CA ARG A 5 7.11 5.43 3.96
C ARG A 5 6.32 4.24 3.46
N PHE A 6 7.02 3.16 3.14
CA PHE A 6 6.47 1.92 2.61
C PHE A 6 6.63 0.82 3.67
N GLU A 7 5.52 0.20 4.05
CA GLU A 7 5.52 -0.98 4.92
C GLU A 7 5.09 -2.19 4.08
N PHE A 8 5.96 -3.20 4.01
CA PHE A 8 5.69 -4.48 3.38
C PHE A 8 5.33 -5.49 4.46
N ILE A 9 4.06 -5.86 4.52
CA ILE A 9 3.52 -6.78 5.52
C ILE A 9 3.46 -8.16 4.86
N GLU A 10 4.61 -8.80 4.85
CA GLU A 10 4.78 -10.24 4.63
C GLU A 10 4.65 -10.92 6.00
N GLY A 11 4.37 -12.22 6.09
CA GLY A 11 4.03 -12.91 7.35
C GLY A 11 5.02 -12.74 8.53
N MET A 12 6.18 -12.12 8.32
CA MET A 12 7.10 -11.58 9.33
C MET A 12 7.38 -10.09 9.07
N SER A 13 7.31 -9.26 10.12
CA SER A 13 7.50 -7.81 10.02
C SER A 13 8.85 -7.42 9.40
N GLN A 14 8.82 -6.87 8.18
CA GLN A 14 9.96 -6.23 7.55
C GLN A 14 10.08 -4.76 7.99
N PRO A 15 11.30 -4.19 8.01
CA PRO A 15 11.48 -2.77 8.30
C PRO A 15 10.84 -1.91 7.20
N ALA A 16 10.27 -0.77 7.60
CA ALA A 16 9.73 0.20 6.66
C ALA A 16 10.85 0.81 5.80
N ILE A 17 10.56 0.97 4.51
CA ILE A 17 11.44 1.64 3.53
C ILE A 17 10.97 3.09 3.41
N PHE A 18 11.92 4.04 3.30
CA PHE A 18 11.61 5.44 3.08
C PHE A 18 12.23 5.90 1.76
N ALA A 19 11.47 6.63 0.95
CA ALA A 19 11.95 7.15 -0.32
C ALA A 19 11.34 8.52 -0.64
N ASP A 20 12.13 9.38 -1.26
CA ASP A 20 11.68 10.67 -1.78
C ASP A 20 11.04 10.47 -3.16
N MET A 21 9.79 10.93 -3.33
CA MET A 21 9.06 10.85 -4.60
C MET A 21 8.59 12.25 -5.01
N ALA A 22 8.22 12.44 -6.28
CA ALA A 22 7.68 13.71 -6.77
C ALA A 22 6.30 13.98 -6.16
N ASP A 23 5.43 12.97 -6.11
CA ASP A 23 4.06 13.07 -5.65
C ASP A 23 3.50 11.71 -5.15
N ARG A 24 2.24 11.75 -4.70
CA ARG A 24 1.50 10.57 -4.23
C ARG A 24 1.35 9.52 -5.33
N ASP A 25 1.07 9.92 -6.57
CA ASP A 25 0.79 9.00 -7.67
C ASP A 25 2.06 8.24 -8.06
N GLU A 26 3.22 8.90 -8.02
CA GLU A 26 4.52 8.25 -8.16
C GLU A 26 4.79 7.25 -7.04
N ALA A 27 4.54 7.62 -5.78
CA ALA A 27 4.70 6.71 -4.66
C ALA A 27 3.81 5.46 -4.79
N VAL A 28 2.57 5.61 -5.23
CA VAL A 28 1.65 4.48 -5.46
C VAL A 28 2.10 3.61 -6.63
N ARG A 29 2.55 4.21 -7.73
CA ARG A 29 3.11 3.46 -8.87
C ARG A 29 4.33 2.64 -8.46
N GLU A 30 5.21 3.22 -7.65
CA GLU A 30 6.39 2.53 -7.16
C GLU A 30 6.02 1.40 -6.19
N ALA A 31 5.13 1.65 -5.23
CA ALA A 31 4.63 0.60 -4.34
C ALA A 31 4.05 -0.59 -5.12
N LYS A 32 3.29 -0.33 -6.19
CA LYS A 32 2.73 -1.37 -7.05
C LYS A 32 3.80 -2.15 -7.82
N ARG A 33 4.89 -1.50 -8.25
CA ARG A 33 6.02 -2.15 -8.92
C ARG A 33 6.74 -3.08 -7.93
N THR A 34 7.15 -2.56 -6.79
CA THR A 34 7.87 -3.32 -5.77
C THR A 34 7.03 -4.47 -5.23
N ALA A 35 5.72 -4.25 -5.01
CA ALA A 35 4.82 -5.31 -4.60
C ALA A 35 4.73 -6.46 -5.62
N LYS A 36 4.75 -6.15 -6.93
CA LYS A 36 4.78 -7.19 -7.96
C LYS A 36 6.10 -7.97 -7.97
N GLU A 37 7.22 -7.30 -7.76
CA GLU A 37 8.54 -7.94 -7.67
C GLU A 37 8.60 -8.88 -6.45
N ALA A 38 8.23 -8.38 -5.27
CA ALA A 38 8.16 -9.19 -4.04
C ALA A 38 7.20 -10.38 -4.20
N MET A 39 6.06 -10.21 -4.88
CA MET A 39 5.13 -11.30 -5.14
C MET A 39 5.77 -12.42 -5.98
N LEU A 40 6.52 -12.06 -7.01
CA LEU A 40 7.22 -13.03 -7.85
C LEU A 40 8.31 -13.77 -7.06
N ASP A 41 9.07 -13.04 -6.25
CA ASP A 41 10.11 -13.64 -5.40
C ASP A 41 9.50 -14.61 -4.38
N GLY A 42 8.41 -14.23 -3.70
CA GLY A 42 7.69 -15.11 -2.78
C GLY A 42 7.17 -16.39 -3.44
N ILE A 43 6.63 -16.28 -4.67
CA ILE A 43 6.18 -17.46 -5.45
C ILE A 43 7.37 -18.38 -5.77
N VAL A 44 8.52 -17.82 -6.16
CA VAL A 44 9.74 -18.60 -6.46
C VAL A 44 10.26 -19.30 -5.20
N GLU A 45 10.15 -18.68 -4.03
CA GLU A 45 10.53 -19.25 -2.73
C GLU A 45 9.50 -20.24 -2.16
N GLY A 46 8.35 -20.43 -2.82
CA GLY A 46 7.29 -21.33 -2.39
C GLY A 46 6.42 -20.79 -1.26
N VAL A 47 6.43 -19.47 -1.03
CA VAL A 47 5.56 -18.77 -0.08
C VAL A 47 4.26 -18.37 -0.78
N ASP A 48 3.15 -18.29 -0.03
CA ASP A 48 1.87 -17.78 -0.54
C ASP A 48 1.77 -16.26 -0.30
N PRO A 49 1.92 -15.41 -1.35
CA PRO A 49 1.90 -13.97 -1.19
C PRO A 49 0.47 -13.39 -1.22
N THR A 50 -0.58 -14.20 -1.37
CA THR A 50 -1.95 -13.68 -1.51
C THR A 50 -2.42 -12.89 -0.30
N SER A 51 -1.87 -13.20 0.87
CA SER A 51 -2.14 -12.50 2.14
C SER A 51 -1.29 -11.24 2.35
N TRP A 52 -0.33 -10.94 1.48
CA TRP A 52 0.61 -9.84 1.67
C TRP A 52 -0.02 -8.49 1.32
N VAL A 53 0.45 -7.46 2.02
CA VAL A 53 -0.06 -6.10 1.86
C VAL A 53 1.09 -5.09 1.89
N THR A 54 1.09 -4.13 0.96
CA THR A 54 1.94 -2.93 1.04
C THR A 54 1.11 -1.74 1.50
N LYS A 55 1.56 -1.03 2.53
CA LYS A 55 0.99 0.26 2.95
C LYS A 55 1.94 1.39 2.62
N VAL A 56 1.39 2.49 2.10
CA VAL A 56 2.15 3.70 1.77
C VAL A 56 1.64 4.84 2.63
N TYR A 57 2.55 5.52 3.31
CA TYR A 57 2.26 6.69 4.13
C TYR A 57 3.00 7.91 3.59
N ASP A 58 2.37 9.08 3.69
CA ASP A 58 3.02 10.35 3.39
C ASP A 58 3.97 10.80 4.51
N GLU A 59 4.59 11.97 4.32
CA GLU A 59 5.57 12.54 5.25
C GLU A 59 4.96 12.88 6.62
N ALA A 60 3.67 13.22 6.66
CA ALA A 60 2.95 13.48 7.91
C ALA A 60 2.50 12.19 8.61
N GLY A 61 2.67 11.03 7.96
CA GLY A 61 2.32 9.72 8.48
C GLY A 61 0.90 9.28 8.15
N TYR A 62 0.17 10.00 7.28
CA TYR A 62 -1.15 9.58 6.83
C TYR A 62 -1.04 8.42 5.84
N LEU A 63 -1.89 7.42 6.00
CA LEU A 63 -2.00 6.30 5.06
C LEU A 63 -2.60 6.80 3.75
N VAL A 64 -1.81 6.80 2.69
CA VAL A 64 -2.23 7.28 1.36
C VAL A 64 -2.59 6.16 0.39
N ALA A 65 -2.13 4.92 0.63
CA ALA A 65 -2.54 3.75 -0.14
C ALA A 65 -2.34 2.44 0.64
N THR A 66 -3.19 1.46 0.35
CA THR A 66 -3.03 0.06 0.76
C THR A 66 -3.16 -0.82 -0.49
N LEU A 67 -2.19 -1.70 -0.72
CA LEU A 67 -2.13 -2.58 -1.88
C LEU A 67 -2.15 -4.04 -1.39
N GLY A 68 -3.25 -4.75 -1.62
CA GLY A 68 -3.30 -6.19 -1.43
C GLY A 68 -2.66 -6.91 -2.60
N PHE A 69 -1.80 -7.90 -2.35
CA PHE A 69 -1.10 -8.61 -3.42
C PHE A 69 -2.05 -9.46 -4.27
N GLN A 70 -3.14 -9.97 -3.68
CA GLN A 70 -4.25 -10.61 -4.41
C GLN A 70 -4.85 -9.73 -5.52
N ASP A 71 -4.85 -8.40 -5.34
CA ASP A 71 -5.40 -7.44 -6.30
C ASP A 71 -4.40 -7.13 -7.43
N LEU A 72 -3.13 -7.53 -7.27
CA LEU A 72 -2.10 -7.39 -8.31
C LEU A 72 -2.16 -8.51 -9.35
N VAL A 73 -2.71 -9.67 -8.98
CA VAL A 73 -2.86 -10.85 -9.84
C VAL A 73 -4.12 -10.74 -10.72
N SER A 74 -5.13 -10.02 -10.25
CA SER A 74 -6.37 -9.80 -11.00
C SER A 74 -6.13 -8.74 -12.09
N ALA A 75 -6.39 -9.09 -13.35
CA ALA A 75 -6.44 -8.15 -14.49
C ALA A 75 -7.31 -6.92 -14.14
N PRO A 76 -7.04 -5.73 -14.71
CA PRO A 76 -7.57 -4.47 -14.19
C PRO A 76 -9.09 -4.51 -14.17
N LYS A 77 -9.66 -4.53 -12.96
CA LYS A 77 -10.95 -3.92 -12.73
C LYS A 77 -10.64 -2.50 -12.35
N ASP A 78 -11.08 -1.57 -13.17
CA ASP A 78 -11.21 -0.16 -12.82
C ASP A 78 -12.01 -0.06 -11.51
N THR A 79 -11.32 -0.08 -10.37
CA THR A 79 -11.94 0.20 -9.10
C THR A 79 -11.05 1.20 -8.38
N GLU A 80 -11.25 2.46 -8.76
CA GLU A 80 -11.07 3.57 -7.84
C GLU A 80 -11.97 3.33 -6.62
N GLU A 81 -11.46 2.67 -5.60
CA GLU A 81 -12.03 2.78 -4.26
C GLU A 81 -10.94 3.33 -3.34
N LEU A 82 -10.70 4.62 -3.51
CA LEU A 82 -10.21 5.47 -2.43
C LEU A 82 -11.23 5.37 -1.30
N LYS A 83 -11.05 4.42 -0.38
CA LYS A 83 -11.66 4.52 0.94
C LYS A 83 -10.95 5.64 1.69
N GLU A 84 -11.36 6.87 1.42
CA GLU A 84 -11.26 7.94 2.41
C GLU A 84 -11.97 7.44 3.66
N THR A 85 -11.20 7.29 4.74
CA THR A 85 -11.76 7.03 6.06
C THR A 85 -12.38 8.35 6.52
N GLU A 86 -13.63 8.61 6.15
CA GLU A 86 -14.44 9.63 6.82
C GLU A 86 -14.67 9.16 8.25
N GLU A 87 -13.98 9.78 9.21
CA GLU A 87 -14.38 9.73 10.61
C GLU A 87 -15.67 10.56 10.77
N PRO A 88 -16.82 9.97 11.16
CA PRO A 88 -18.00 10.77 11.39
C PRO A 88 -17.92 11.34 12.81
N GLY A 89 -17.48 12.60 12.90
CA GLY A 89 -17.74 13.44 14.06
C GLY A 89 -19.24 13.58 14.27
N VAL A 90 -19.79 12.92 15.30
CA VAL A 90 -21.17 13.14 15.74
C VAL A 90 -21.17 14.15 16.88
N LEU A 91 -21.29 15.42 16.51
CA LEU A 91 -21.99 16.40 17.35
C LEU A 91 -23.46 16.39 16.94
N ARG A 92 -24.35 15.90 17.81
CA ARG A 92 -25.70 16.46 17.97
C ARG A 92 -26.19 16.30 19.41
N SER A 93 -26.22 17.43 20.11
CA SER A 93 -27.08 17.68 21.25
C SER A 93 -28.55 17.57 20.86
N GLY A 94 -29.36 17.04 21.77
CA GLY A 94 -30.82 17.03 21.75
C GLY A 94 -31.33 16.55 23.09
#